data_AF-A0A532CN24-F1
#
_entry.id   AF-A0A532CN24-F1
#
_cell.length_a   1.000
_cell.length_b   1.000
_cell.length_c   1.000
_cell.angle_alpha   90.00
_cell.angle_beta   90.00
_cell.angle_gamma   90.00
#
_symmetry.space_group_name_H-M   'P 1'
#
loop_
_entity.id
_entity.type
_entity.pdbx_description
1 polymer ?
#
loop_
_entity_poly.entity_id
_entity_poly.type
_entity_poly.pdbx_seq_one_letter_code
_entity_poly.pdbx_strand_id
1 'polypeptide(L)'
;MMMRLPHLLCALSVILLVQAGCGSSVLQLRDQPDFLHGTFRQKLADKKDLAAKFLACTRQAHDEPPNERRDIGATPGSLFLQLPDGQAASVSPLAGVIDTIRRRHPDKTVSLSILTDVLNDMAHDGTSRIDLDKLKQVINVARQWHGHLGLDEDQLEQDSSRFARMLLAYNKAYFGDFSFTARSDYSGAGIRGVVKVASKGFVDRSGHALLFPGISPEIEASPASSVRTSTATVDSQHVSADLTRIFLEAFFDAAYRVPAVHGATALRVGPDSQASAYPEFDANRPMISLEALARVTRDALRAEAAVTSLAGKAVRGGSVFSTQNETLAATLETAAGVIAKKLVEHEGFCYYQVTEGKSAAG
;
A
#
# COMPACT_ATOMS: atom_id res chain seq x y z
N MET A 1 54.17 33.79 -25.20
CA MET A 1 54.19 32.39 -24.74
C MET A 1 53.84 32.38 -23.27
N MET A 2 52.59 32.05 -22.91
CA MET A 2 52.15 31.50 -21.60
C MET A 2 50.62 31.60 -21.46
N MET A 3 50.03 30.44 -21.19
CA MET A 3 48.87 30.14 -20.32
C MET A 3 47.54 30.88 -20.54
N ARG A 4 46.67 30.29 -21.38
CA ARG A 4 45.21 30.40 -21.27
C ARG A 4 44.49 29.04 -21.42
N LEU A 5 45.15 27.96 -21.03
CA LEU A 5 44.59 26.60 -21.10
C LEU A 5 43.76 26.13 -19.87
N PRO A 6 43.81 26.71 -18.65
CA PRO A 6 43.17 26.07 -17.49
C PRO A 6 41.64 26.26 -17.42
N HIS A 7 41.08 27.33 -17.98
CA HIS A 7 39.63 27.59 -17.89
C HIS A 7 38.80 26.75 -18.86
N LEU A 8 39.35 26.42 -20.03
CA LEU A 8 38.68 25.59 -21.03
C LEU A 8 38.58 24.13 -20.58
N LEU A 9 39.64 23.59 -19.95
CA LEU A 9 39.61 22.24 -19.36
C LEU A 9 38.67 22.14 -18.16
N CYS A 10 38.57 23.19 -17.34
CA CYS A 10 37.66 23.23 -16.20
C CYS A 10 36.19 23.28 -16.67
N ALA A 11 35.88 24.12 -17.67
CA ALA A 11 34.54 24.21 -18.25
C ALA A 11 34.13 22.90 -18.97
N LEU A 12 35.06 22.26 -19.72
CA LEU A 12 34.78 20.98 -20.36
C LEU A 12 34.52 19.86 -19.34
N SER A 13 35.25 19.86 -18.21
CA SER A 13 35.07 18.87 -17.14
C SER A 13 33.73 19.04 -16.43
N VAL A 14 33.28 20.29 -16.22
CA VAL A 14 31.95 20.59 -15.66
C VAL A 14 30.85 20.19 -16.63
N ILE A 15 31.00 20.45 -17.93
CA ILE A 15 30.01 20.06 -18.95
C ILE A 15 29.94 18.53 -19.10
N LEU A 16 31.08 17.82 -19.07
CA LEU A 16 31.11 16.36 -19.10
C LEU A 16 30.50 15.73 -17.83
N LEU A 17 30.68 16.34 -16.65
CA LEU A 17 30.00 15.92 -15.42
C LEU A 17 28.49 16.20 -15.45
N VAL A 18 28.05 17.30 -16.07
CA VAL A 18 26.63 17.61 -16.23
C VAL A 18 25.97 16.69 -17.27
N GLN A 19 26.67 16.31 -18.34
CA GLN A 19 26.13 15.38 -19.34
C GLN A 19 26.16 13.91 -18.91
N ALA A 20 27.11 13.51 -18.05
CA ALA A 20 27.08 12.21 -17.39
C ALA A 20 26.08 12.13 -16.21
N GLY A 21 25.51 13.27 -15.79
CA GLY A 21 24.62 13.41 -14.64
C GLY A 21 23.12 13.34 -14.95
N CYS A 22 22.71 13.16 -16.22
CA CYS A 22 21.31 12.87 -16.56
C CYS A 22 20.99 11.38 -16.33
N GLY A 23 21.23 10.89 -15.11
CA GLY A 23 20.70 9.61 -14.68
C GLY A 23 19.18 9.67 -14.74
N SER A 24 18.56 8.88 -15.61
CA SER A 24 17.10 8.82 -15.69
C SER A 24 16.52 8.45 -14.32
N SER A 25 15.45 9.12 -13.88
CA SER A 25 14.70 8.87 -12.63
C SER A 25 13.99 7.50 -12.56
N VAL A 26 14.50 6.51 -13.30
CA VAL A 26 13.86 5.25 -13.62
C VAL A 26 14.62 4.14 -12.91
N LEU A 27 13.99 3.52 -11.92
CA LEU A 27 14.50 2.32 -11.27
C LEU A 27 14.27 1.12 -12.18
N GLN A 28 15.32 0.38 -12.55
CA GLN A 28 15.15 -0.93 -13.17
C GLN A 28 15.02 -2.01 -12.09
N LEU A 29 13.89 -2.71 -12.07
CA LEU A 29 13.65 -3.81 -11.14
C LEU A 29 14.20 -5.16 -11.64
N ARG A 30 14.79 -5.18 -12.84
CA ARG A 30 15.15 -6.40 -13.59
C ARG A 30 16.27 -7.23 -12.94
N ASP A 31 17.14 -6.61 -12.16
CA ASP A 31 18.31 -7.28 -11.56
C ASP A 31 17.96 -8.16 -10.34
N GLN A 32 16.69 -8.23 -9.94
CA GLN A 32 16.20 -9.12 -8.89
C GLN A 32 14.99 -9.95 -9.37
N PRO A 33 15.22 -10.93 -10.28
CA PRO A 33 14.17 -11.67 -10.99
C PRO A 33 13.26 -12.50 -10.07
N ASP A 34 13.69 -12.83 -8.86
CA ASP A 34 12.96 -13.76 -7.99
C ASP A 34 11.74 -13.15 -7.28
N PHE A 35 11.61 -11.82 -7.24
CA PHE A 35 10.67 -11.16 -6.32
C PHE A 35 9.41 -10.56 -6.96
N LEU A 36 9.32 -10.51 -8.30
CA LEU A 36 8.22 -9.82 -8.99
C LEU A 36 7.45 -10.74 -9.95
N HIS A 37 6.13 -10.75 -9.81
CA HIS A 37 5.02 -10.96 -10.78
C HIS A 37 5.21 -11.98 -11.92
N GLY A 38 6.26 -11.83 -12.70
CA GLY A 38 6.66 -12.77 -13.74
C GLY A 38 6.79 -14.21 -13.23
N THR A 39 7.12 -14.43 -11.95
CA THR A 39 7.30 -15.79 -11.41
C THR A 39 6.00 -16.61 -11.40
N PHE A 40 4.83 -16.03 -11.09
CA PHE A 40 3.57 -16.79 -11.04
C PHE A 40 3.07 -17.13 -12.45
N ARG A 41 3.11 -16.15 -13.37
CA ARG A 41 2.75 -16.38 -14.77
C ARG A 41 3.68 -17.38 -15.44
N GLN A 42 4.99 -17.27 -15.21
CA GLN A 42 5.98 -18.21 -15.74
C GLN A 42 5.78 -19.63 -15.18
N LYS A 43 5.47 -19.79 -13.88
CA LYS A 43 5.13 -21.09 -13.27
C LYS A 43 3.88 -21.73 -13.88
N LEU A 44 3.01 -20.93 -14.51
CA LEU A 44 1.79 -21.39 -15.18
C LEU A 44 1.90 -21.43 -16.70
N ALA A 45 3.05 -21.09 -17.29
CA ALA A 45 3.22 -20.98 -18.75
C ALA A 45 2.88 -22.28 -19.48
N ASP A 46 3.25 -23.43 -18.90
CA ASP A 46 2.96 -24.76 -19.46
C ASP A 46 1.54 -25.27 -19.13
N LYS A 47 0.76 -24.53 -18.33
CA LYS A 47 -0.55 -24.94 -17.79
C LYS A 47 -1.66 -23.97 -18.21
N LYS A 48 -2.02 -23.98 -19.50
CA LYS A 48 -2.98 -23.04 -20.12
C LYS A 48 -4.27 -22.86 -19.32
N ASP A 49 -4.89 -23.93 -18.83
CA ASP A 49 -6.14 -23.86 -18.07
C ASP A 49 -5.96 -23.16 -16.72
N LEU A 50 -4.86 -23.43 -16.02
CA LEU A 50 -4.55 -22.76 -14.76
C LEU A 50 -4.15 -21.30 -14.98
N ALA A 51 -3.42 -21.01 -16.06
CA ALA A 51 -3.09 -19.65 -16.45
C ALA A 51 -4.36 -18.82 -16.74
N ALA A 52 -5.35 -19.40 -17.43
CA ALA A 52 -6.63 -18.75 -17.69
C ALA A 52 -7.41 -18.48 -16.38
N LYS A 53 -7.48 -19.47 -15.47
CA LYS A 53 -8.10 -19.30 -14.14
C LYS A 53 -7.37 -18.25 -13.29
N PHE A 54 -6.04 -18.25 -13.32
CA PHE A 54 -5.20 -17.27 -12.64
C PHE A 54 -5.50 -15.86 -13.14
N LEU A 55 -5.50 -15.66 -14.46
CA LEU A 55 -5.82 -14.38 -15.06
C LEU A 55 -7.24 -13.92 -14.71
N ALA A 56 -8.21 -14.83 -14.73
CA ALA A 56 -9.58 -14.52 -14.31
C ALA A 56 -9.62 -14.07 -12.84
N CYS A 57 -8.94 -14.79 -11.94
CA CYS A 57 -8.83 -14.43 -10.53
C CYS A 57 -8.21 -13.03 -10.35
N THR A 58 -7.09 -12.74 -11.01
CA THR A 58 -6.39 -11.46 -10.84
C THR A 58 -7.20 -10.24 -11.30
N ARG A 59 -8.21 -10.44 -12.17
CA ARG A 59 -9.07 -9.38 -12.71
C ARG A 59 -10.24 -9.01 -11.79
N GLN A 60 -10.52 -9.81 -10.77
CA GLN A 60 -11.69 -9.68 -9.93
C GLN A 60 -11.32 -9.25 -8.50
N ALA A 61 -12.20 -8.50 -7.85
CA ALA A 61 -12.16 -8.38 -6.39
C ALA A 61 -12.70 -9.67 -5.75
N HIS A 62 -12.06 -10.18 -4.70
CA HIS A 62 -12.36 -11.53 -4.20
C HIS A 62 -13.74 -11.73 -3.54
N ASP A 63 -14.51 -10.67 -3.29
CA ASP A 63 -15.85 -10.77 -2.72
C ASP A 63 -16.98 -10.70 -3.75
N GLU A 64 -16.67 -10.38 -5.01
CA GLU A 64 -17.68 -10.35 -6.05
C GLU A 64 -18.09 -11.80 -6.38
N PRO A 65 -19.38 -12.14 -6.38
CA PRO A 65 -19.81 -13.48 -6.76
C PRO A 65 -19.31 -13.77 -8.19
N PRO A 66 -18.72 -14.94 -8.47
CA PRO A 66 -18.19 -15.28 -9.80
C PRO A 66 -19.26 -15.40 -10.90
N ASN A 67 -20.52 -15.05 -10.63
CA ASN A 67 -21.62 -14.97 -11.59
C ASN A 67 -22.70 -13.98 -11.13
N GLU A 68 -22.54 -12.71 -11.46
CA GLU A 68 -23.58 -12.06 -12.27
C GLU A 68 -22.97 -11.84 -13.65
N ARG A 69 -23.14 -12.84 -14.52
CA ARG A 69 -23.29 -12.54 -15.94
C ARG A 69 -24.35 -11.45 -16.00
N ARG A 70 -23.95 -10.20 -16.23
CA ARG A 70 -24.85 -9.25 -16.90
C ARG A 70 -25.35 -9.99 -18.13
N ASP A 71 -26.65 -10.23 -18.16
CA ASP A 71 -27.30 -10.90 -19.27
C ASP A 71 -26.76 -10.36 -20.59
N ILE A 72 -26.11 -11.24 -21.34
CA ILE A 72 -25.79 -11.07 -22.75
C ILE A 72 -27.12 -11.17 -23.49
N GLY A 73 -27.93 -10.12 -23.37
CA GLY A 73 -29.28 -10.03 -23.91
C GLY A 73 -29.72 -8.59 -24.21
N ALA A 74 -28.99 -7.58 -23.74
CA ALA A 74 -29.16 -6.21 -24.19
C ALA A 74 -28.11 -5.89 -25.27
N THR A 75 -28.61 -5.58 -26.47
CA THR A 75 -27.93 -5.02 -27.65
C THR A 75 -26.71 -4.14 -27.29
N PRO A 76 -25.57 -4.25 -27.99
CA PRO A 76 -24.30 -3.64 -27.60
C PRO A 76 -24.32 -2.11 -27.78
N GLY A 77 -24.89 -1.42 -26.79
CA GLY A 77 -24.73 0.01 -26.56
C GLY A 77 -23.47 0.24 -25.75
N SER A 78 -22.44 0.76 -26.43
CA SER A 78 -21.17 1.26 -25.90
C SER A 78 -21.28 1.88 -24.51
N LEU A 79 -20.56 1.34 -23.50
CA LEU A 79 -20.00 2.07 -22.35
C LEU A 79 -19.15 1.18 -21.42
N PHE A 80 -18.81 -0.07 -21.79
CA PHE A 80 -17.56 -0.64 -21.30
C PHE A 80 -16.44 0.00 -22.11
N LEU A 81 -15.74 0.96 -21.49
CA LEU A 81 -14.42 1.40 -21.93
C LEU A 81 -13.63 0.15 -22.31
N GLN A 82 -13.36 -0.01 -23.61
CA GLN A 82 -12.35 -0.95 -24.09
C GLN A 82 -11.07 -0.56 -23.37
N LEU A 83 -10.73 -1.28 -22.30
CA LEU A 83 -9.40 -1.19 -21.72
C LEU A 83 -8.46 -1.58 -22.86
N PRO A 84 -7.48 -0.73 -23.21
CA PRO A 84 -6.57 -1.02 -24.31
C PRO A 84 -5.93 -2.39 -24.09
N ASP A 85 -5.95 -3.22 -25.13
CA ASP A 85 -5.27 -4.51 -25.19
C ASP A 85 -3.81 -4.31 -24.75
N GLY A 86 -3.51 -4.63 -23.48
CA GLY A 86 -2.22 -4.34 -22.87
C GLY A 86 -2.25 -4.09 -21.37
N GLN A 87 -3.38 -3.71 -20.76
CA GLN A 87 -3.41 -3.56 -19.31
C GLN A 87 -3.21 -4.89 -18.58
N ALA A 88 -2.28 -4.91 -17.64
CA ALA A 88 -1.99 -6.09 -16.85
C ALA A 88 -3.22 -6.52 -16.04
N ALA A 89 -3.54 -7.82 -16.08
CA ALA A 89 -4.75 -8.39 -15.48
C ALA A 89 -4.94 -8.03 -13.99
N SER A 90 -3.84 -7.87 -13.24
CA SER A 90 -3.80 -7.50 -11.82
C SER A 90 -4.16 -6.03 -11.52
N VAL A 91 -4.31 -5.17 -12.51
CA VAL A 91 -4.65 -3.74 -12.32
C VAL A 91 -6.17 -3.48 -12.48
N SER A 92 -6.91 -4.43 -13.06
CA SER A 92 -8.35 -4.29 -13.34
C SER A 92 -9.20 -3.93 -12.11
N PRO A 93 -9.06 -4.59 -10.94
CA PRO A 93 -9.83 -4.24 -9.74
C PRO A 93 -9.60 -2.79 -9.28
N LEU A 94 -8.39 -2.26 -9.48
CA LEU A 94 -8.03 -0.90 -9.09
C LEU A 94 -8.73 0.13 -9.98
N ALA A 95 -8.85 -0.15 -11.28
CA ALA A 95 -9.62 0.69 -12.19
C ALA A 95 -11.11 0.79 -11.76
N GLY A 96 -11.69 -0.30 -11.24
CA GLY A 96 -13.05 -0.31 -10.70
C GLY A 96 -13.23 0.60 -9.48
N VAL A 97 -12.26 0.61 -8.57
CA VAL A 97 -12.25 1.54 -7.41
C VAL A 97 -12.11 2.99 -7.88
N ILE A 98 -11.17 3.26 -8.79
CA ILE A 98 -10.94 4.61 -9.34
C ILE A 98 -12.20 5.12 -10.06
N ASP A 99 -12.86 4.28 -10.86
CA ASP A 99 -14.09 4.67 -11.56
C ASP A 99 -15.25 4.95 -10.59
N THR A 100 -15.38 4.13 -9.54
CA THR A 100 -16.39 4.35 -8.49
C THR A 100 -16.18 5.68 -7.77
N ILE A 101 -14.94 6.01 -7.44
CA ILE A 101 -14.58 7.29 -6.82
C ILE A 101 -14.82 8.44 -7.81
N ARG A 102 -14.40 8.28 -9.07
CA ARG A 102 -14.59 9.26 -10.15
C ARG A 102 -16.05 9.66 -10.32
N ARG A 103 -16.96 8.68 -10.31
CA ARG A 103 -18.41 8.94 -10.47
C ARG A 103 -18.99 9.77 -9.33
N ARG A 104 -18.37 9.76 -8.15
CA ARG A 104 -18.87 10.43 -6.94
C ARG A 104 -18.16 11.75 -6.65
N HIS A 105 -16.86 11.78 -6.94
CA HIS A 105 -15.97 12.91 -6.66
C HIS A 105 -15.20 13.29 -7.95
N PRO A 106 -15.85 14.00 -8.89
CA PRO A 106 -15.27 14.31 -10.20
C PRO A 106 -13.97 15.14 -10.09
N ASP A 107 -13.83 15.92 -9.02
CA ASP A 107 -12.67 16.75 -8.72
C ASP A 107 -11.44 15.92 -8.27
N LYS A 108 -11.65 14.70 -7.77
CA LYS A 108 -10.58 13.79 -7.29
C LYS A 108 -10.04 12.85 -8.38
N THR A 109 -10.56 12.96 -9.60
CA THR A 109 -10.33 12.01 -10.70
C THR A 109 -8.90 11.98 -11.20
N VAL A 110 -8.33 13.17 -11.41
CA VAL A 110 -6.96 13.34 -11.89
C VAL A 110 -5.95 12.78 -10.88
N SER A 111 -6.28 12.87 -9.59
CA SER A 111 -5.40 12.42 -8.51
C SER A 111 -5.22 10.89 -8.54
N LEU A 112 -6.28 10.11 -8.75
CA LEU A 112 -6.18 8.66 -8.66
C LEU A 112 -5.75 7.97 -9.97
N SER A 113 -5.90 8.60 -11.14
CA SER A 113 -5.43 8.01 -12.41
C SER A 113 -3.92 7.81 -12.45
N ILE A 114 -3.16 8.62 -11.71
CA ILE A 114 -1.70 8.49 -11.56
C ILE A 114 -1.32 7.11 -11.01
N LEU A 115 -2.12 6.54 -10.09
CA LEU A 115 -1.87 5.21 -9.56
C LEU A 115 -1.94 4.17 -10.69
N THR A 116 -2.93 4.26 -11.57
CA THR A 116 -3.06 3.35 -12.72
C THR A 116 -1.83 3.40 -13.62
N ASP A 117 -1.27 4.59 -13.85
CA ASP A 117 -0.07 4.75 -14.67
C ASP A 117 1.17 4.11 -14.03
N VAL A 118 1.38 4.32 -12.72
CA VAL A 118 2.45 3.65 -11.95
C VAL A 118 2.29 2.14 -12.01
N LEU A 119 1.06 1.66 -11.84
CA LEU A 119 0.76 0.23 -11.79
C LEU A 119 0.92 -0.45 -13.14
N ASN A 120 0.52 0.22 -14.23
CA ASN A 120 0.78 -0.27 -15.56
C ASN A 120 2.29 -0.42 -15.80
N ASP A 121 3.10 0.57 -15.43
CA ASP A 121 4.56 0.47 -15.59
C ASP A 121 5.18 -0.68 -14.78
N MET A 122 4.66 -0.91 -13.57
CA MET A 122 5.14 -2.00 -12.69
C MET A 122 4.68 -3.39 -13.16
N ALA A 123 3.48 -3.49 -13.73
CA ALA A 123 2.87 -4.76 -14.08
C ALA A 123 3.21 -5.27 -15.50
N HIS A 124 3.89 -4.46 -16.32
CA HIS A 124 4.41 -4.89 -17.63
C HIS A 124 5.75 -5.63 -17.47
N ASP A 125 5.70 -6.96 -17.64
CA ASP A 125 6.80 -7.93 -17.44
C ASP A 125 8.08 -7.63 -18.25
N GLY A 126 7.99 -6.85 -19.34
CA GLY A 126 9.14 -6.55 -20.21
C GLY A 126 10.03 -5.40 -19.73
N THR A 127 9.50 -4.52 -18.90
CA THR A 127 10.16 -3.25 -18.55
C THR A 127 9.90 -2.81 -17.12
N SER A 128 9.67 -3.73 -16.16
CA SER A 128 9.36 -3.39 -14.75
C SER A 128 10.25 -2.24 -14.25
N ARG A 129 9.66 -1.04 -14.28
CA ARG A 129 10.33 0.23 -14.08
C ARG A 129 9.49 1.02 -13.12
N ILE A 130 10.14 1.61 -12.13
CA ILE A 130 9.50 2.56 -11.24
C ILE A 130 10.00 3.94 -11.61
N ASP A 131 9.11 4.76 -12.13
CA ASP A 131 9.35 6.18 -12.35
C ASP A 131 9.16 6.93 -11.01
N LEU A 132 10.27 7.47 -10.48
CA LEU A 132 10.25 8.20 -9.20
C LEU A 132 9.38 9.45 -9.27
N ASP A 133 9.23 10.09 -10.43
CA ASP A 133 8.38 11.28 -10.56
C ASP A 133 6.90 10.91 -10.52
N LYS A 134 6.52 9.75 -11.04
CA LYS A 134 5.16 9.21 -10.85
C LYS A 134 4.91 8.80 -9.39
N LEU A 135 5.89 8.21 -8.70
CA LEU A 135 5.77 7.94 -7.26
C LEU A 135 5.61 9.21 -6.42
N LYS A 136 6.33 10.30 -6.75
CA LYS A 136 6.12 11.61 -6.09
C LYS A 136 4.69 12.10 -6.27
N GLN A 137 4.10 11.88 -7.45
CA GLN A 137 2.71 12.22 -7.69
C GLN A 137 1.76 11.37 -6.82
N VAL A 138 2.00 10.06 -6.68
CA VAL A 138 1.26 9.19 -5.76
C VAL A 138 1.31 9.71 -4.31
N ILE A 139 2.48 10.16 -3.85
CA ILE A 139 2.65 10.74 -2.51
C ILE A 139 1.81 12.02 -2.36
N ASN A 140 1.80 12.89 -3.38
CA ASN A 140 1.00 14.10 -3.33
C ASN A 140 -0.50 13.79 -3.28
N VAL A 141 -0.95 12.75 -3.99
CA VAL A 141 -2.32 12.25 -3.95
C VAL A 141 -2.65 11.73 -2.55
N ALA A 142 -1.79 10.90 -1.96
CA ALA A 142 -1.97 10.42 -0.59
C ALA A 142 -2.11 11.58 0.41
N ARG A 143 -1.25 12.61 0.30
CA ARG A 143 -1.31 13.81 1.14
C ARG A 143 -2.63 14.58 0.97
N GLN A 144 -3.10 14.74 -0.27
CA GLN A 144 -4.38 15.41 -0.55
C GLN A 144 -5.56 14.69 0.11
N TRP A 145 -5.58 13.35 0.02
CA TRP A 145 -6.64 12.54 0.63
C TRP A 145 -6.60 12.60 2.15
N HIS A 146 -5.41 12.52 2.77
CA HIS A 146 -5.28 12.70 4.22
C HIS A 146 -5.67 14.09 4.69
N GLY A 147 -5.40 15.13 3.89
CA GLY A 147 -5.87 16.49 4.17
C GLY A 147 -7.41 16.60 4.17
N HIS A 148 -8.10 15.82 3.35
CA HIS A 148 -9.56 15.81 3.30
C HIS A 148 -10.19 15.08 4.50
N LEU A 149 -9.55 14.00 4.99
CA LEU A 149 -10.00 13.28 6.18
C LEU A 149 -10.07 14.18 7.42
N GLY A 150 -9.11 15.11 7.57
CA GLY A 150 -9.03 15.99 8.74
C GLY A 150 -10.05 17.13 8.74
N LEU A 151 -10.75 17.37 7.62
CA LEU A 151 -11.71 18.46 7.48
C LEU A 151 -13.16 17.95 7.49
N ASP A 152 -13.41 16.78 6.90
CA ASP A 152 -14.77 16.33 6.58
C ASP A 152 -15.00 14.84 6.92
N GLU A 153 -14.61 14.42 8.13
CA GLU A 153 -14.79 13.04 8.61
C GLU A 153 -16.25 12.56 8.43
N ASP A 154 -17.22 13.40 8.79
CA ASP A 154 -18.65 13.13 8.62
C ASP A 154 -19.05 12.90 7.15
N GLN A 155 -18.40 13.61 6.21
CA GLN A 155 -18.65 13.45 4.78
C GLN A 155 -18.07 12.14 4.25
N LEU A 156 -16.91 11.72 4.77
CA LEU A 156 -16.31 10.43 4.43
C LEU A 156 -17.05 9.25 5.07
N GLU A 157 -17.61 9.41 6.27
CA GLU A 157 -18.53 8.42 6.86
C GLU A 157 -19.80 8.27 6.02
N GLN A 158 -20.29 9.37 5.44
CA GLN A 158 -21.41 9.37 4.50
C GLN A 158 -21.01 8.88 3.10
N ASP A 159 -19.71 8.88 2.73
CA ASP A 159 -19.26 8.32 1.47
C ASP A 159 -19.36 6.79 1.49
N SER A 160 -20.31 6.25 0.72
CA SER A 160 -20.45 4.81 0.58
C SER A 160 -19.31 4.12 -0.21
N SER A 161 -18.32 4.87 -0.71
CA SER A 161 -17.19 4.27 -1.43
C SER A 161 -16.37 3.41 -0.46
N ARG A 162 -16.01 2.21 -0.91
CA ARG A 162 -15.29 1.24 -0.06
C ARG A 162 -13.93 1.76 0.34
N PHE A 163 -13.26 2.47 -0.57
CA PHE A 163 -11.96 3.08 -0.33
C PHE A 163 -12.01 4.16 0.76
N ALA A 164 -12.96 5.10 0.68
CA ALA A 164 -13.11 6.15 1.69
C ALA A 164 -13.27 5.57 3.11
N ARG A 165 -14.16 4.57 3.25
CA ARG A 165 -14.40 3.90 4.53
C ARG A 165 -13.18 3.12 5.02
N MET A 166 -12.48 2.44 4.11
CA MET A 166 -11.24 1.73 4.45
C MET A 166 -10.16 2.71 4.94
N LEU A 167 -9.96 3.79 4.20
CA LEU A 167 -9.00 4.83 4.52
C LEU A 167 -9.32 5.48 5.87
N LEU A 168 -10.59 5.80 6.12
CA LEU A 168 -11.05 6.36 7.38
C LEU A 168 -10.77 5.40 8.54
N ALA A 169 -11.17 4.12 8.41
CA ALA A 169 -10.95 3.12 9.46
C ALA A 169 -9.46 2.90 9.75
N TYR A 170 -8.60 2.92 8.72
CA TYR A 170 -7.16 2.75 8.90
C TYR A 170 -6.55 3.97 9.59
N ASN A 171 -6.98 5.18 9.23
CA ASN A 171 -6.56 6.40 9.91
C ASN A 171 -7.02 6.43 11.36
N LYS A 172 -8.29 6.09 11.65
CA LYS A 172 -8.79 5.99 13.03
C LYS A 172 -7.99 4.98 13.86
N ALA A 173 -7.69 3.81 13.29
CA ALA A 173 -6.88 2.79 13.98
C ALA A 173 -5.45 3.28 14.26
N TYR A 174 -4.84 4.01 13.32
CA TYR A 174 -3.50 4.55 13.47
C TYR A 174 -3.43 5.72 14.48
N PHE A 175 -4.37 6.67 14.39
CA PHE A 175 -4.35 7.91 15.17
C PHE A 175 -5.17 7.90 16.45
N GLY A 176 -6.16 7.00 16.63
CA GLY A 176 -7.29 7.27 17.54
C GLY A 176 -7.75 6.13 18.45
N ASP A 177 -7.31 4.89 18.24
CA ASP A 177 -7.78 3.74 19.04
C ASP A 177 -7.01 3.57 20.36
N PHE A 178 -7.07 4.60 21.22
CA PHE A 178 -6.43 4.58 22.53
C PHE A 178 -7.34 4.02 23.61
N SER A 179 -6.79 3.10 24.40
CA SER A 179 -7.38 2.65 25.65
C SER A 179 -6.56 3.15 26.83
N PHE A 180 -7.24 3.60 27.88
CA PHE A 180 -6.62 4.10 29.10
C PHE A 180 -6.89 3.10 30.22
N THR A 181 -5.82 2.57 30.82
CA THR A 181 -5.93 1.71 32.01
C THR A 181 -5.24 2.40 33.17
N ALA A 182 -6.00 2.72 34.22
CA ALA A 182 -5.48 3.31 35.44
C ALA A 182 -5.22 2.21 36.47
N ARG A 183 -3.99 2.16 37.00
CA ARG A 183 -3.61 1.29 38.11
C ARG A 183 -3.22 2.15 39.30
N SER A 184 -3.87 1.97 40.44
CA SER A 184 -3.48 2.57 41.71
C SER A 184 -2.64 1.57 42.50
N ASP A 185 -1.36 1.89 42.69
CA ASP A 185 -0.50 1.12 43.60
C ASP A 185 -0.47 1.85 44.95
N TYR A 186 -1.08 1.23 45.96
CA TYR A 186 -0.97 1.65 47.36
C TYR A 186 0.35 1.13 47.93
N SER A 187 1.41 1.92 47.79
CA SER A 187 2.59 1.77 48.62
C SER A 187 2.43 2.66 49.85
N GLY A 188 2.87 2.23 51.04
CA GLY A 188 2.68 2.94 52.31
C GLY A 188 3.24 4.38 52.41
N ALA A 189 3.73 4.94 51.30
CA ALA A 189 4.23 6.31 51.15
C ALA A 189 3.35 7.22 50.26
N GLY A 190 2.20 6.76 49.76
CA GLY A 190 1.25 7.57 48.99
C GLY A 190 0.54 6.81 47.85
N ILE A 191 -0.50 7.42 47.27
CA ILE A 191 -1.21 6.88 46.10
C ILE A 191 -0.33 7.12 44.86
N ARG A 192 0.19 6.03 44.26
CA ARG A 192 0.83 6.09 42.94
C ARG A 192 -0.19 5.70 41.88
N GLY A 193 -0.48 6.60 40.95
CA GLY A 193 -1.36 6.34 39.81
C GLY A 193 -0.53 6.10 38.56
N VAL A 194 -0.61 4.92 37.96
CA VAL A 194 -0.04 4.66 36.62
C VAL A 194 -1.19 4.64 35.63
N VAL A 195 -1.18 5.57 34.67
CA VAL A 195 -2.11 5.55 33.53
C VAL A 195 -1.36 4.99 32.34
N LYS A 196 -1.71 3.78 31.93
CA LYS A 196 -1.17 3.14 30.73
C LYS A 196 -2.08 3.45 29.55
N VAL A 197 -1.51 4.14 28.55
CA VAL A 197 -2.17 4.41 27.28
C VAL A 197 -1.75 3.30 26.32
N ALA A 198 -2.70 2.49 25.86
CA ALA A 198 -2.43 1.43 24.90
C ALA A 198 -3.20 1.71 23.61
N SER A 199 -2.46 1.90 22.51
CA SER A 199 -3.01 1.84 21.15
C SER A 199 -2.74 0.47 20.55
N LYS A 200 -3.71 -0.09 19.85
CA LYS A 200 -3.49 -1.28 19.00
C LYS A 200 -2.89 -0.92 17.64
N GLY A 201 -2.98 0.35 17.25
CA GLY A 201 -2.50 0.85 15.97
C GLY A 201 -3.31 0.33 14.78
N PHE A 202 -2.85 0.74 13.60
CA PHE A 202 -3.31 0.16 12.34
C PHE A 202 -2.72 -1.24 12.18
N VAL A 203 -3.58 -2.26 12.05
CA VAL A 203 -3.15 -3.65 11.78
C VAL A 203 -3.48 -3.97 10.34
N ASP A 204 -2.46 -4.24 9.54
CA ASP A 204 -2.63 -4.57 8.13
C ASP A 204 -3.35 -5.92 7.95
N ARG A 205 -3.70 -6.24 6.70
CA ARG A 205 -4.39 -7.48 6.31
C ARG A 205 -3.66 -8.75 6.80
N SER A 206 -2.33 -8.71 6.91
CA SER A 206 -1.50 -9.84 7.31
C SER A 206 -1.29 -9.96 8.83
N GLY A 207 -1.78 -8.99 9.60
CA GLY A 207 -1.65 -8.93 11.06
C GLY A 207 -0.46 -8.10 11.55
N HIS A 208 0.24 -7.38 10.67
CA HIS A 208 1.35 -6.50 11.06
C HIS A 208 0.81 -5.16 11.56
N ALA A 209 1.17 -4.80 12.79
CA ALA A 209 0.70 -3.59 13.45
C ALA A 209 1.67 -2.41 13.26
N LEU A 210 1.11 -1.24 12.92
CA LEU A 210 1.80 0.05 12.88
C LEU A 210 1.17 0.99 13.91
N LEU A 211 2.03 1.55 14.76
CA LEU A 211 1.66 2.41 15.87
C LEU A 211 2.15 3.83 15.60
N PHE A 212 1.34 4.83 15.91
CA PHE A 212 1.72 6.22 15.74
C PHE A 212 2.98 6.56 16.58
N PRO A 213 4.05 7.09 15.96
CA PRO A 213 5.25 7.47 16.68
C PRO A 213 4.96 8.68 17.58
N GLY A 214 5.33 8.60 18.86
CA GLY A 214 5.12 9.67 19.83
C GLY A 214 4.21 9.33 21.00
N ILE A 215 3.53 8.18 20.93
CA ILE A 215 2.65 7.72 22.00
C ILE A 215 3.38 6.62 22.74
N SER A 216 4.10 6.99 23.80
CA SER A 216 4.67 6.01 24.71
C SER A 216 3.63 5.51 25.71
N PRO A 217 3.69 4.22 26.07
CA PRO A 217 2.60 3.57 26.78
C PRO A 217 2.48 3.92 28.27
N GLU A 218 3.39 4.66 28.89
CA GLU A 218 3.43 4.76 30.36
C GLU A 218 3.55 6.22 30.84
N ILE A 219 2.48 6.71 31.46
CA ILE A 219 2.51 7.90 32.31
C ILE A 219 2.59 7.39 33.75
N GLU A 220 3.79 7.44 34.34
CA GLU A 220 3.96 7.19 35.77
C GLU A 220 3.78 8.51 36.55
N ALA A 221 2.69 8.62 37.31
CA ALA A 221 2.54 9.70 38.29
C ALA A 221 3.09 9.23 39.65
N SER A 222 4.25 9.75 40.04
CA SER A 222 4.84 9.51 41.36
C SER A 222 4.31 10.53 42.38
N PRO A 223 4.12 10.15 43.67
CA PRO A 223 3.65 11.08 44.71
C PRO A 223 4.58 12.30 44.96
N ALA A 224 5.78 12.30 44.39
CA ALA A 224 6.75 13.41 44.46
C ALA A 224 6.67 14.40 43.26
N SER A 225 5.46 14.64 42.72
CA SER A 225 5.15 15.67 41.70
C SER A 225 5.93 15.66 40.38
N SER A 226 6.70 14.61 40.08
CA SER A 226 7.29 14.43 38.74
C SER A 226 6.44 13.47 37.91
N VAL A 227 5.74 14.04 36.93
CA VAL A 227 5.16 13.28 35.81
C VAL A 227 6.30 13.03 34.83
N ARG A 228 6.76 11.78 34.72
CA ARG A 228 7.78 11.43 33.73
C ARG A 228 7.08 10.90 32.48
N THR A 229 6.85 11.78 31.51
CA THR A 229 6.40 11.37 30.18
C THR A 229 7.61 10.95 29.36
N SER A 230 7.70 9.67 28.99
CA SER A 230 8.71 9.20 28.04
C SER A 230 8.21 9.44 26.62
N THR A 231 8.03 10.67 26.15
CA THR A 231 7.56 10.88 24.77
C THR A 231 8.62 10.40 23.78
N ALA A 232 8.31 9.37 22.96
CA ALA A 232 9.11 9.09 21.78
C ALA A 232 9.10 10.33 20.87
N THR A 233 10.23 10.67 20.25
CA THR A 233 10.30 11.81 19.33
C THR A 233 9.44 11.52 18.11
N VAL A 234 8.50 12.42 17.81
CA VAL A 234 7.73 12.36 16.55
C VAL A 234 8.66 12.73 15.41
N ASP A 235 8.96 11.77 14.55
CA ASP A 235 9.78 11.96 13.36
C ASP A 235 8.89 12.13 12.12
N SER A 236 9.05 13.25 11.41
CA SER A 236 8.28 13.53 10.19
C SER A 236 8.48 12.47 9.12
N GLN A 237 9.65 11.84 9.06
CA GLN A 237 9.96 10.78 8.10
C GLN A 237 9.07 9.56 8.32
N HIS A 238 8.94 9.13 9.58
CA HIS A 238 8.11 8.01 9.97
C HIS A 238 6.63 8.32 9.77
N VAL A 239 6.17 9.50 10.20
CA VAL A 239 4.77 9.90 10.03
C VAL A 239 4.36 9.96 8.57
N SER A 240 5.18 10.55 7.68
CA SER A 240 4.85 10.65 6.26
C SER A 240 4.88 9.29 5.55
N ALA A 241 5.83 8.44 5.91
CA ALA A 241 5.91 7.06 5.44
C ALA A 241 4.66 6.27 5.85
N ASP A 242 4.27 6.32 7.13
CA ASP A 242 3.12 5.60 7.67
C ASP A 242 1.80 6.09 7.07
N LEU A 243 1.62 7.40 6.92
CA LEU A 243 0.45 7.96 6.22
C LEU A 243 0.37 7.45 4.78
N THR A 244 1.50 7.42 4.07
CA THR A 244 1.53 6.91 2.69
C THR A 244 1.24 5.41 2.63
N ARG A 245 1.78 4.63 3.58
CA ARG A 245 1.44 3.21 3.74
C ARG A 245 -0.05 3.03 3.97
N ILE A 246 -0.64 3.72 4.95
CA ILE A 246 -2.08 3.63 5.28
C ILE A 246 -2.94 3.93 4.06
N PHE A 247 -2.60 4.98 3.29
CA PHE A 247 -3.32 5.33 2.08
C PHE A 247 -3.27 4.20 1.05
N LEU A 248 -2.09 3.67 0.76
CA LEU A 248 -1.90 2.62 -0.23
C LEU A 248 -2.53 1.30 0.23
N GLU A 249 -2.30 0.89 1.48
CA GLU A 249 -2.92 -0.29 2.08
C GLU A 249 -4.45 -0.22 1.94
N ALA A 250 -5.07 0.91 2.31
CA ALA A 250 -6.51 1.10 2.16
C ALA A 250 -6.97 1.05 0.69
N PHE A 251 -6.21 1.65 -0.23
CA PHE A 251 -6.51 1.67 -1.65
C PHE A 251 -6.50 0.26 -2.28
N PHE A 252 -5.42 -0.49 -2.05
CA PHE A 252 -5.31 -1.86 -2.57
C PHE A 252 -6.25 -2.81 -1.86
N ASP A 253 -6.45 -2.68 -0.55
CA ASP A 253 -7.38 -3.55 0.18
C ASP A 253 -8.82 -3.32 -0.28
N ALA A 254 -9.22 -2.08 -0.55
CA ALA A 254 -10.53 -1.79 -1.13
C ALA A 254 -10.74 -2.42 -2.52
N ALA A 255 -9.67 -2.55 -3.30
CA ALA A 255 -9.71 -3.07 -4.67
C ALA A 255 -9.59 -4.60 -4.75
N TYR A 256 -8.57 -5.18 -4.12
CA TYR A 256 -8.25 -6.61 -4.24
C TYR A 256 -9.05 -7.47 -3.29
N ARG A 257 -9.18 -7.02 -2.04
CA ARG A 257 -9.89 -7.75 -0.98
C ARG A 257 -9.37 -9.18 -0.78
N VAL A 258 -8.06 -9.35 -0.82
CA VAL A 258 -7.44 -10.60 -0.36
C VAL A 258 -7.89 -10.84 1.10
N PRO A 259 -8.27 -12.05 1.50
CA PRO A 259 -8.74 -12.32 2.86
C PRO A 259 -7.76 -11.82 3.94
N ALA A 260 -8.30 -11.16 4.97
CA ALA A 260 -7.54 -10.65 6.10
C ALA A 260 -7.51 -11.65 7.26
N VAL A 261 -6.41 -11.63 8.02
CA VAL A 261 -6.32 -12.42 9.26
C VAL A 261 -7.20 -11.83 10.35
N HIS A 262 -7.60 -12.67 11.30
CA HIS A 262 -8.37 -12.22 12.46
C HIS A 262 -7.69 -11.06 13.18
N GLY A 263 -8.46 -10.02 13.51
CA GLY A 263 -7.97 -8.83 14.20
C GLY A 263 -7.39 -7.72 13.31
N ALA A 264 -7.25 -7.95 12.00
CA ALA A 264 -6.85 -6.92 11.04
C ALA A 264 -7.85 -5.75 11.02
N THR A 265 -7.37 -4.53 10.78
CA THR A 265 -8.21 -3.33 10.74
C THR A 265 -9.25 -3.39 9.61
N ALA A 266 -8.92 -4.04 8.49
CA ALA A 266 -9.82 -4.23 7.35
C ALA A 266 -11.17 -4.85 7.72
N LEU A 267 -11.17 -5.79 8.68
CA LEU A 267 -12.36 -6.54 9.12
C LEU A 267 -13.36 -5.67 9.89
N ARG A 268 -12.93 -4.49 10.36
CA ARG A 268 -13.82 -3.54 11.05
C ARG A 268 -14.62 -2.70 10.07
N VAL A 269 -14.32 -2.78 8.78
CA VAL A 269 -14.98 -2.01 7.72
C VAL A 269 -16.14 -2.84 7.18
N GLY A 270 -17.37 -2.42 7.51
CA GLY A 270 -18.59 -2.94 6.90
C GLY A 270 -19.57 -3.81 7.73
N PRO A 271 -19.63 -3.77 9.07
CA PRO A 271 -20.75 -4.44 9.76
C PRO A 271 -22.10 -3.71 9.58
N ASP A 272 -22.10 -2.38 9.39
CA ASP A 272 -23.31 -1.55 9.49
C ASP A 272 -23.82 -0.95 8.16
N SER A 273 -23.33 -1.41 7.00
CA SER A 273 -23.63 -0.77 5.69
C SER A 273 -23.97 -1.78 4.60
N GLN A 274 -24.73 -1.37 3.59
CA GLN A 274 -25.19 -2.19 2.43
C GLN A 274 -24.07 -2.85 1.58
N ALA A 275 -22.80 -2.70 1.95
CA ALA A 275 -21.66 -3.29 1.24
C ALA A 275 -21.19 -4.58 1.94
N SER A 276 -20.77 -5.57 1.14
CA SER A 276 -20.21 -6.83 1.66
C SER A 276 -19.03 -6.57 2.61
N ALA A 277 -19.05 -7.18 3.80
CA ALA A 277 -17.98 -7.11 4.79
C ALA A 277 -16.65 -7.60 4.20
N TYR A 278 -15.53 -6.99 4.61
CA TYR A 278 -14.20 -7.41 4.13
C TYR A 278 -13.97 -8.91 4.42
N PRO A 279 -13.45 -9.69 3.46
CA PRO A 279 -13.30 -11.13 3.64
C PRO A 279 -12.28 -11.45 4.75
N GLU A 280 -12.68 -12.30 5.69
CA GLU A 280 -11.81 -12.88 6.71
C GLU A 280 -11.29 -14.24 6.24
N PHE A 281 -10.03 -14.55 6.59
CA PHE A 281 -9.49 -15.88 6.39
C PHE A 281 -10.11 -16.87 7.40
N ASP A 282 -10.94 -17.78 6.90
CA ASP A 282 -11.52 -18.87 7.70
C ASP A 282 -10.63 -20.12 7.63
N ALA A 283 -10.00 -20.46 8.74
CA ALA A 283 -9.18 -21.68 8.86
C ALA A 283 -9.98 -22.98 8.71
N ASN A 284 -11.30 -22.96 8.94
CA ASN A 284 -12.17 -24.13 8.80
C ASN A 284 -12.63 -24.34 7.36
N ARG A 285 -12.70 -23.27 6.57
CA ARG A 285 -13.07 -23.28 5.14
C ARG A 285 -12.08 -22.45 4.32
N PRO A 286 -10.80 -22.82 4.30
CA PRO A 286 -9.77 -22.00 3.69
C PRO A 286 -9.89 -21.98 2.16
N MET A 287 -9.89 -20.79 1.55
CA MET A 287 -9.76 -20.64 0.08
C MET A 287 -8.38 -21.10 -0.43
N ILE A 288 -7.36 -20.94 0.40
CA ILE A 288 -5.99 -21.44 0.22
C ILE A 288 -5.48 -21.98 1.56
N SER A 289 -4.58 -22.95 1.55
CA SER A 289 -4.05 -23.50 2.81
C SER A 289 -3.41 -22.40 3.69
N LEU A 290 -3.38 -22.61 5.01
CA LEU A 290 -2.68 -21.69 5.93
C LEU A 290 -1.20 -21.55 5.56
N GLU A 291 -0.58 -22.63 5.10
CA GLU A 291 0.80 -22.61 4.61
C GLU A 291 0.94 -21.74 3.36
N ALA A 292 0.03 -21.85 2.39
CA ALA A 292 0.00 -20.99 1.23
C ALA A 292 -0.18 -19.51 1.61
N LEU A 293 -1.12 -19.20 2.51
CA LEU A 293 -1.29 -17.83 3.01
C LEU A 293 0.00 -17.31 3.65
N ALA A 294 0.67 -18.11 4.47
CA ALA A 294 1.94 -17.74 5.08
C ALA A 294 3.06 -17.52 4.04
N ARG A 295 3.08 -18.30 2.94
CA ARG A 295 4.01 -18.09 1.81
C ARG A 295 3.70 -16.79 1.08
N VAL A 296 2.42 -16.53 0.76
CA VAL A 296 2.00 -15.26 0.13
C VAL A 296 2.44 -14.06 0.96
N THR A 297 2.16 -14.06 2.26
CA THR A 297 2.58 -12.98 3.17
C THR A 297 4.09 -12.83 3.21
N ARG A 298 4.84 -13.95 3.31
CA ARG A 298 6.31 -13.91 3.33
C ARG A 298 6.89 -13.34 2.04
N ASP A 299 6.38 -13.77 0.89
CA ASP A 299 6.88 -13.34 -0.41
C ASP A 299 6.51 -11.86 -0.66
N ALA A 300 5.33 -11.42 -0.22
CA ALA A 300 4.93 -10.02 -0.27
C ALA A 300 5.82 -9.12 0.60
N LEU A 301 6.14 -9.52 1.84
CA LEU A 301 7.05 -8.77 2.72
C LEU A 301 8.49 -8.74 2.16
N ARG A 302 8.93 -9.81 1.49
CA ARG A 302 10.22 -9.83 0.79
C ARG A 302 10.23 -8.86 -0.39
N ALA A 303 9.16 -8.84 -1.18
CA ALA A 303 9.00 -7.90 -2.28
C ALA A 303 8.99 -6.45 -1.77
N GLU A 304 8.28 -6.17 -0.67
CA GLU A 304 8.30 -4.87 0.00
C GLU A 304 9.72 -4.46 0.36
N ALA A 305 10.45 -5.27 1.13
CA ALA A 305 11.79 -4.96 1.58
C ALA A 305 12.78 -4.77 0.42
N ALA A 306 12.69 -5.62 -0.61
CA ALA A 306 13.53 -5.54 -1.80
C ALA A 306 13.29 -4.23 -2.56
N VAL A 307 12.03 -3.90 -2.85
CA VAL A 307 11.67 -2.70 -3.59
C VAL A 307 11.94 -1.42 -2.78
N THR A 308 11.67 -1.42 -1.48
CA THR A 308 12.05 -0.32 -0.58
C THR A 308 13.57 -0.11 -0.60
N SER A 309 14.38 -1.17 -0.54
CA SER A 309 15.85 -1.06 -0.62
C SER A 309 16.32 -0.50 -1.97
N LEU A 310 15.75 -0.97 -3.07
CA LEU A 310 16.07 -0.49 -4.42
C LEU A 310 15.66 0.97 -4.61
N ALA A 311 14.45 1.34 -4.18
CA ALA A 311 13.98 2.72 -4.19
C ALA A 311 14.91 3.62 -3.36
N GLY A 312 15.35 3.18 -2.18
CA GLY A 312 16.26 3.94 -1.34
C GLY A 312 17.64 4.13 -1.97
N LYS A 313 18.17 3.09 -2.64
CA LYS A 313 19.41 3.22 -3.43
C LYS A 313 19.25 4.21 -4.58
N ALA A 314 18.12 4.20 -5.28
CA ALA A 314 17.90 5.13 -6.39
C ALA A 314 17.69 6.57 -5.92
N VAL A 315 16.89 6.78 -4.87
CA VAL A 315 16.62 8.11 -4.33
C VAL A 315 17.89 8.73 -3.73
N ARG A 316 18.67 7.94 -2.98
CA ARG A 316 19.90 8.43 -2.32
C ARG A 316 21.15 8.38 -3.21
N GLY A 317 21.20 7.48 -4.19
CA GLY A 317 22.38 7.24 -5.05
C GLY A 317 22.26 7.76 -6.49
N GLY A 318 21.06 8.13 -6.94
CA GLY A 318 20.81 8.54 -8.33
C GLY A 318 21.15 9.99 -8.67
N SER A 319 21.63 10.79 -7.71
CA SER A 319 21.98 12.19 -7.96
C SER A 319 23.13 12.65 -7.07
N VAL A 320 24.05 13.44 -7.63
CA VAL A 320 25.02 14.26 -6.87
C VAL A 320 24.30 15.29 -5.97
N PHE A 321 22.99 15.48 -6.21
CA PHE A 321 22.04 16.21 -5.38
C PHE A 321 21.06 15.26 -4.68
N SER A 322 21.58 14.20 -4.02
CA SER A 322 20.86 13.38 -3.03
C SER A 322 19.80 14.23 -2.37
N THR A 323 18.53 13.81 -2.45
CA THR A 323 17.43 14.58 -1.88
C THR A 323 17.78 14.94 -0.44
N GLN A 324 18.02 16.20 -0.12
CA GLN A 324 18.27 16.66 1.26
C GLN A 324 17.04 16.47 2.17
N ASN A 325 15.99 15.83 1.66
CA ASN A 325 14.73 15.60 2.30
C ASN A 325 14.55 14.10 2.53
N GLU A 326 15.08 13.60 3.66
CA GLU A 326 14.89 12.21 4.10
C GLU A 326 13.42 11.86 4.32
N THR A 327 12.57 12.84 4.63
CA THR A 327 11.12 12.62 4.73
C THR A 327 10.54 12.22 3.38
N LEU A 328 10.91 12.91 2.30
CA LEU A 328 10.50 12.53 0.95
C LEU A 328 11.07 11.16 0.55
N ALA A 329 12.33 10.87 0.89
CA ALA A 329 12.96 9.59 0.58
C ALA A 329 12.25 8.42 1.26
N ALA A 330 12.04 8.49 2.57
CA ALA A 330 11.31 7.47 3.34
C ALA A 330 9.89 7.24 2.80
N THR A 331 9.24 8.33 2.34
CA THR A 331 7.90 8.25 1.75
C THR A 331 7.90 7.57 0.38
N LEU A 332 8.88 7.86 -0.48
CA LEU A 332 9.05 7.20 -1.79
C LEU A 332 9.38 5.71 -1.64
N GLU A 333 10.29 5.39 -0.72
CA GLU A 333 10.67 4.03 -0.37
C GLU A 333 9.47 3.21 0.11
N THR A 334 8.64 3.82 0.96
CA THR A 334 7.41 3.19 1.46
C THR A 334 6.36 3.02 0.36
N ALA A 335 6.16 4.04 -0.47
CA ALA A 335 5.20 3.96 -1.58
C ALA A 335 5.55 2.82 -2.54
N ALA A 336 6.81 2.74 -2.97
CA ALA A 336 7.29 1.70 -3.86
C ALA A 336 7.13 0.30 -3.24
N GLY A 337 7.55 0.14 -1.98
CA GLY A 337 7.49 -1.12 -1.25
C GLY A 337 6.06 -1.63 -1.08
N VAL A 338 5.13 -0.77 -0.62
CA VAL A 338 3.74 -1.16 -0.36
C VAL A 338 3.00 -1.51 -1.66
N ILE A 339 3.25 -0.79 -2.76
CA ILE A 339 2.68 -1.15 -4.07
C ILE A 339 3.15 -2.55 -4.47
N ALA A 340 4.46 -2.82 -4.40
CA ALA A 340 5.03 -4.13 -4.74
C ALA A 340 4.48 -5.24 -3.84
N LYS A 341 4.39 -5.01 -2.52
CA LYS A 341 3.78 -5.91 -1.54
C LYS A 341 2.37 -6.30 -1.99
N LYS A 342 1.49 -5.32 -2.19
CA LYS A 342 0.06 -5.53 -2.47
C LYS A 342 -0.18 -6.25 -3.78
N LEU A 343 0.59 -5.91 -4.78
CA LEU A 343 0.62 -6.59 -6.06
C LEU A 343 0.98 -8.09 -5.87
N VAL A 344 2.02 -8.40 -5.09
CA VAL A 344 2.46 -9.79 -4.83
C VAL A 344 1.47 -10.55 -3.95
N GLU A 345 0.84 -9.88 -2.99
CA GLU A 345 -0.23 -10.47 -2.17
C GLU A 345 -1.40 -10.95 -3.05
N HIS A 346 -1.87 -10.08 -3.94
CA HIS A 346 -3.01 -10.37 -4.83
C HIS A 346 -2.69 -11.50 -5.81
N GLU A 347 -1.59 -11.40 -6.55
CA GLU A 347 -1.21 -12.44 -7.51
C GLU A 347 -0.85 -13.74 -6.81
N GLY A 348 -0.12 -13.69 -5.68
CA GLY A 348 0.22 -14.87 -4.90
C GLY A 348 -1.02 -15.60 -4.39
N PHE A 349 -2.00 -14.86 -3.84
CA PHE A 349 -3.25 -15.44 -3.40
C PHE A 349 -3.98 -16.12 -4.56
N CYS A 350 -4.13 -15.44 -5.71
CA CYS A 350 -4.74 -16.03 -6.91
C CYS A 350 -4.00 -17.28 -7.40
N TYR A 351 -2.67 -17.28 -7.39
CA TYR A 351 -1.87 -18.43 -7.79
C TYR A 351 -2.18 -19.66 -6.92
N TYR A 352 -2.17 -19.51 -5.60
CA TYR A 352 -2.47 -20.62 -4.70
C TYR A 352 -3.95 -21.01 -4.76
N GLN A 353 -4.86 -20.06 -4.95
CA GLN A 353 -6.28 -20.36 -5.12
C GLN A 353 -6.54 -21.24 -6.34
N VAL A 354 -5.84 -21.04 -7.45
CA VAL A 354 -6.06 -21.86 -8.66
C VAL A 354 -5.25 -23.15 -8.68
N THR A 355 -4.13 -23.23 -7.95
CA THR A 355 -3.26 -24.41 -7.93
C THR A 355 -3.59 -25.38 -6.79
N GLU A 356 -4.00 -24.86 -5.63
CA GLU A 356 -4.43 -25.66 -4.47
C GLU A 356 -5.95 -25.78 -4.38
N GLY A 357 -6.69 -24.88 -5.03
CA GLY A 357 -8.13 -24.74 -4.90
C GLY A 357 -8.86 -26.07 -5.08
N LYS A 358 -9.26 -26.65 -3.95
CA LYS A 358 -10.41 -27.54 -3.92
C LYS A 358 -11.58 -26.71 -4.43
N SER A 359 -12.14 -27.08 -5.57
CA SER A 359 -13.39 -26.48 -6.04
C SER A 359 -14.34 -26.41 -4.85
N ALA A 360 -14.84 -25.21 -4.54
CA ALA A 360 -16.04 -25.05 -3.73
C ALA A 360 -17.21 -25.63 -4.52
N ALA A 361 -17.23 -26.95 -4.64
CA ALA A 361 -18.33 -27.76 -5.12
C ALA A 361 -18.91 -28.42 -3.87
N GLY A 362 -19.90 -27.75 -3.31
CA GLY A 362 -20.78 -28.22 -2.25
C GLY A 362 -22.09 -27.49 -2.41
#